data_AF-A0A8J7WPR1-F1
#
_entry.id   AF-A0A8J7WPR1-F1
#
_cell.length_a   1.000
_cell.length_b   1.000
_cell.length_c   1.000
_cell.angle_alpha   90.00
_cell.angle_beta   90.00
_cell.angle_gamma   90.00
#
_symmetry.space_group_name_H-M   'P 1'
#
loop_
_entity.id
_entity.type
_entity.pdbx_description
1 polymer ?
#
loop_
_entity_poly.entity_id
_entity_poly.type
_entity_poly.pdbx_seq_one_letter_code
_entity_poly.pdbx_strand_id
1 'polypeptide(L)'
;MDSARRLTRQGRGGTALLLAAALCAGCASGASSAAGNGRGGAAGTPASAKAAQPASPADECASAIAYWAGQALTPGADQGYDYQEMGLSADEYQILLAVTALARPVARKSGLPAARAFARREALPRCAAYVSSHPASPTAPGGGWPQ
;
A
#
# COMPACT_ATOMS: atom_id res chain seq x y z
N MET A 1 47.54 -18.92 18.94
CA MET A 1 46.28 -18.36 18.38
C MET A 1 45.34 -19.54 18.18
N ASP A 2 45.00 -20.31 19.21
CA ASP A 2 44.11 -20.02 20.35
C ASP A 2 42.61 -19.98 19.98
N SER A 3 41.93 -21.05 20.40
CA SER A 3 40.52 -21.13 20.79
C SER A 3 39.42 -21.05 19.71
N ALA A 4 39.23 -22.17 18.99
CA ALA A 4 37.97 -22.49 18.32
C ALA A 4 36.92 -22.95 19.37
N ARG A 5 35.75 -22.31 19.30
CA ARG A 5 34.73 -22.28 20.34
C ARG A 5 33.98 -23.60 20.48
N ARG A 6 33.73 -23.95 21.74
CA ARG A 6 33.02 -25.14 22.22
C ARG A 6 31.63 -25.25 21.58
N LEU A 7 31.34 -26.42 21.01
CA LEU A 7 30.00 -26.90 20.71
C LEU A 7 29.34 -27.31 22.04
N THR A 8 28.46 -26.47 22.58
CA THR A 8 27.60 -26.85 23.71
C THR A 8 26.25 -27.35 23.23
N ARG A 9 26.00 -28.58 23.67
CA ARG A 9 24.82 -29.44 23.52
C ARG A 9 23.57 -28.88 24.22
N GLN A 10 22.43 -29.06 23.56
CA GLN A 10 21.03 -29.27 24.02
C GLN A 10 20.53 -28.65 25.34
N GLY A 11 19.33 -28.05 25.25
CA GLY A 11 18.36 -27.95 26.35
C GLY A 11 16.94 -28.21 25.84
N ARG A 12 16.27 -29.23 26.40
CA ARG A 12 14.85 -29.59 26.20
C ARG A 12 13.96 -28.74 27.11
N GLY A 13 12.69 -28.60 26.72
CA GLY A 13 11.57 -28.26 27.60
C GLY A 13 11.31 -26.75 27.69
N GLY A 14 10.08 -26.28 27.71
CA GLY A 14 8.79 -26.94 27.74
C GLY A 14 7.70 -25.89 27.89
N THR A 15 6.47 -26.36 27.70
CA THR A 15 5.23 -25.86 28.31
C THR A 15 4.64 -24.54 27.81
N ALA A 16 3.44 -24.73 27.25
CA ALA A 16 2.34 -23.81 26.99
C ALA A 16 2.09 -22.74 28.07
N LEU A 17 1.36 -21.69 27.65
CA LEU A 17 0.33 -20.89 28.32
C LEU A 17 0.33 -19.53 27.59
N LEU A 18 -0.73 -18.81 27.25
CA LEU A 18 -2.18 -18.92 27.34
C LEU A 18 -2.73 -17.81 26.41
N LEU A 19 -3.92 -18.02 25.85
CA LEU A 19 -4.67 -16.99 25.15
C LEU A 19 -4.96 -15.80 26.08
N ALA A 20 -4.82 -14.59 25.55
CA ALA A 20 -5.53 -13.42 26.06
C ALA A 20 -5.98 -12.56 24.87
N ALA A 21 -7.20 -12.83 24.39
CA ALA A 21 -7.92 -11.93 23.50
C ALA A 21 -8.39 -10.72 24.31
N ALA A 22 -7.79 -9.55 24.07
CA ALA A 22 -8.24 -8.29 24.67
C ALA A 22 -9.37 -7.71 23.81
N LEU A 23 -10.53 -7.53 24.43
CA LEU A 23 -11.78 -7.07 23.82
C LEU A 23 -11.67 -5.64 23.29
N CYS A 24 -12.22 -5.43 22.09
CA CYS A 24 -12.49 -4.11 21.52
C CYS A 24 -13.43 -3.31 22.43
N ALA A 25 -12.91 -2.24 23.02
CA ALA A 25 -13.69 -1.24 23.75
C ALA A 25 -13.61 0.11 23.02
N GLY A 26 -14.79 0.66 22.69
CA GLY A 26 -14.97 2.10 22.51
C GLY A 26 -15.33 2.58 21.10
N CYS A 27 -16.59 2.42 20.71
CA CYS A 27 -17.21 3.35 19.77
C CYS A 27 -17.42 4.68 20.51
N ALA A 28 -16.59 5.68 20.23
CA ALA A 28 -16.81 7.04 20.69
C ALA A 28 -17.75 7.76 19.71
N SER A 29 -19.06 7.62 19.92
CA SER A 29 -20.05 8.53 19.31
C SER A 29 -20.12 9.80 20.15
N GLY A 30 -19.26 10.76 19.81
CA GLY A 30 -19.28 12.11 20.38
C GLY A 30 -20.57 12.84 20.01
N ALA A 31 -21.25 13.33 21.03
CA ALA A 31 -22.55 13.98 20.98
C ALA A 31 -22.51 15.42 20.44
N SER A 32 -23.64 15.80 19.83
CA SER A 32 -24.38 17.05 20.02
C SER A 32 -23.75 18.41 19.70
N SER A 33 -24.37 19.03 18.69
CA SER A 33 -24.95 20.39 18.69
C SER A 33 -24.07 21.59 19.05
N ALA A 34 -23.80 22.42 18.03
CA ALA A 34 -23.75 23.86 18.20
C ALA A 34 -24.43 24.55 17.00
N ALA A 35 -25.69 24.94 17.21
CA ALA A 35 -26.36 25.95 16.41
C ALA A 35 -25.63 27.28 16.63
N GLY A 36 -24.76 27.67 15.70
CA GLY A 36 -24.13 28.98 15.65
C GLY A 36 -24.88 29.88 14.68
N ASN A 37 -25.89 30.58 15.17
CA ASN A 37 -26.61 31.62 14.43
C ASN A 37 -25.72 32.87 14.35
N GLY A 38 -24.82 32.92 13.36
CA GLY A 38 -23.94 34.06 13.08
C GLY A 38 -24.33 34.75 11.78
N ARG A 39 -24.97 35.92 11.88
CA ARG A 39 -25.30 36.80 10.76
C ARG A 39 -24.04 37.33 10.08
N GLY A 40 -24.03 37.34 8.75
CA GLY A 40 -23.41 38.37 7.93
C GLY A 40 -21.91 38.21 7.62
N GLY A 41 -21.60 37.48 6.55
CA GLY A 41 -20.32 37.54 5.85
C GLY A 41 -20.52 37.12 4.40
N ALA A 42 -20.15 37.98 3.47
CA ALA A 42 -20.40 37.93 2.03
C ALA A 42 -20.50 36.51 1.43
N ALA A 43 -21.59 36.25 0.70
CA ALA A 43 -21.77 35.07 -0.14
C ALA A 43 -20.73 35.10 -1.29
N GLY A 44 -19.50 34.68 -0.98
CA GLY A 44 -18.60 34.13 -1.97
C GLY A 44 -19.28 32.88 -2.52
N THR A 45 -19.53 32.87 -3.83
CA THR A 45 -20.01 31.70 -4.56
C THR A 45 -19.12 30.52 -4.14
N PRO A 46 -19.67 29.39 -3.65
CA PRO A 46 -18.84 28.23 -3.38
C PRO A 46 -18.20 27.86 -4.73
N ALA A 47 -16.88 28.06 -4.84
CA ALA A 47 -16.12 27.54 -5.95
C ALA A 47 -16.49 26.07 -6.04
N SER A 48 -17.11 25.66 -7.16
CA SER A 48 -17.57 24.29 -7.35
C SER A 48 -16.41 23.38 -7.02
N ALA A 49 -16.49 22.68 -5.89
CA ALA A 49 -15.52 21.68 -5.52
C ALA A 49 -15.59 20.64 -6.64
N LYS A 50 -14.58 20.66 -7.53
CA LYS A 50 -14.51 19.72 -8.63
C LYS A 50 -14.45 18.34 -7.98
N ALA A 51 -15.52 17.57 -8.09
CA ALA A 51 -15.59 16.23 -7.54
C ALA A 51 -14.34 15.47 -8.01
N ALA A 52 -13.59 14.93 -7.05
CA ALA A 52 -12.41 14.14 -7.34
C ALA A 52 -12.83 13.02 -8.30
N GLN A 53 -12.18 12.95 -9.46
CA GLN A 53 -12.43 11.85 -10.37
C GLN A 53 -11.95 10.56 -9.71
N PRO A 54 -12.66 9.44 -9.88
CA PRO A 54 -12.16 8.15 -9.42
C PRO A 54 -10.80 7.86 -10.05
N ALA A 55 -9.92 7.21 -9.30
CA ALA A 55 -8.62 6.78 -9.82
C ALA A 55 -8.82 5.86 -11.02
N SER A 56 -7.99 6.00 -12.05
CA SER A 56 -7.99 5.04 -13.16
C SER A 56 -7.33 3.73 -12.71
N PRO A 57 -7.58 2.58 -13.37
CA PRO A 57 -6.86 1.34 -13.05
C PRO A 57 -5.34 1.48 -13.16
N ALA A 58 -4.86 2.33 -14.07
CA ALA A 58 -3.43 2.64 -14.17
C ALA A 58 -2.91 3.42 -12.95
N ASP A 59 -3.71 4.34 -12.38
CA ASP A 59 -3.38 5.05 -11.14
C ASP A 59 -3.35 4.12 -9.93
N GLU A 60 -4.24 3.14 -9.88
CA GLU A 60 -4.28 2.11 -8.83
C GLU A 60 -3.01 1.24 -8.87
N CYS A 61 -2.70 0.67 -10.04
CA CYS A 61 -1.45 -0.09 -10.28
C CYS A 61 -0.21 0.75 -9.89
N ALA A 62 -0.14 2.00 -10.35
CA ALA A 62 1.02 2.86 -10.08
C ALA A 62 1.16 3.21 -8.59
N SER A 63 0.03 3.34 -7.88
CA SER A 63 0.02 3.58 -6.44
C SER A 63 0.47 2.35 -5.65
N ALA A 64 0.02 1.15 -6.04
CA ALA A 64 0.47 -0.11 -5.46
C ALA A 64 1.98 -0.32 -5.64
N ILE A 65 2.51 -0.12 -6.86
CA ILE A 65 3.94 -0.22 -7.13
C ILE A 65 4.74 0.82 -6.33
N ALA A 66 4.28 2.06 -6.25
CA ALA A 66 4.99 3.10 -5.47
C ALA A 66 5.02 2.77 -3.98
N TYR A 67 3.93 2.20 -3.44
CA TYR A 67 3.88 1.75 -2.06
C TYR A 67 4.92 0.65 -1.80
N TRP A 68 4.88 -0.44 -2.58
CA TRP A 68 5.76 -1.58 -2.41
C TRP A 68 7.23 -1.25 -2.70
N ALA A 69 7.51 -0.39 -3.68
CA ALA A 69 8.86 0.13 -3.89
C ALA A 69 9.35 0.91 -2.67
N GLY A 70 8.48 1.67 -2.02
CA GLY A 70 8.79 2.35 -0.77
C GLY A 70 9.12 1.38 0.37
N GLN A 71 8.37 0.27 0.50
CA GLN A 71 8.66 -0.77 1.49
C GLN A 71 9.99 -1.45 1.22
N ALA A 72 10.23 -1.88 -0.02
CA ALA A 72 11.47 -2.54 -0.44
C ALA A 72 12.73 -1.65 -0.30
N LEU A 73 12.58 -0.33 -0.32
CA LEU A 73 13.67 0.62 -0.12
C LEU A 73 13.86 1.00 1.35
N THR A 74 12.90 0.72 2.23
CA THR A 74 12.98 1.04 3.65
C THR A 74 13.76 -0.05 4.38
N PRO A 75 14.91 0.26 5.02
CA PRO A 75 15.71 -0.74 5.71
C PRO A 75 14.89 -1.49 6.78
N GLY A 76 14.85 -2.82 6.69
CA GLY A 76 14.16 -3.68 7.65
C GLY A 76 12.63 -3.69 7.56
N ALA A 77 12.02 -3.04 6.56
CA ALA A 77 10.57 -3.07 6.34
C ALA A 77 10.12 -4.12 5.31
N ASP A 78 11.07 -4.77 4.63
CA ASP A 78 10.76 -5.90 3.75
C ASP A 78 10.38 -7.11 4.61
N GLN A 79 9.12 -7.49 4.52
CA GLN A 79 8.54 -8.60 5.27
C GLN A 79 8.72 -9.95 4.54
N GLY A 80 9.32 -9.96 3.35
CA GLY A 80 9.47 -11.16 2.53
C GLY A 80 8.18 -11.62 1.86
N TYR A 81 7.21 -10.71 1.69
CA TYR A 81 5.96 -11.02 1.01
C TYR A 81 6.19 -11.42 -0.45
N ASP A 82 5.45 -12.41 -0.92
CA ASP A 82 5.40 -12.72 -2.36
C ASP A 82 4.42 -11.80 -3.12
N TYR A 83 4.38 -11.92 -4.45
CA TYR A 83 3.54 -11.04 -5.27
C TYR A 83 2.05 -11.22 -5.00
N GLN A 84 1.60 -12.40 -4.58
CA GLN A 84 0.19 -12.65 -4.26
C GLN A 84 -0.18 -12.01 -2.91
N GLU A 85 0.69 -12.13 -1.91
CA GLU A 85 0.54 -11.46 -0.62
C GLU A 85 0.58 -9.93 -0.75
N MET A 86 1.33 -9.42 -1.73
CA MET A 86 1.34 -7.99 -2.09
C MET A 86 0.07 -7.52 -2.81
N GLY A 87 -0.80 -8.44 -3.24
CA GLY A 87 -1.96 -8.15 -4.08
C GLY A 87 -1.60 -7.70 -5.49
N LEU A 88 -0.46 -8.16 -6.01
CA LEU A 88 0.03 -7.84 -7.35
C LEU A 88 -0.15 -9.05 -8.27
N SER A 89 -0.40 -8.79 -9.55
CA SER A 89 -0.18 -9.80 -10.59
C SER A 89 1.32 -10.08 -10.79
N ALA A 90 1.65 -11.19 -11.46
CA ALA A 90 3.03 -11.49 -11.80
C ALA A 90 3.67 -10.37 -12.66
N ASP A 91 2.91 -9.77 -13.58
CA ASP A 91 3.37 -8.69 -14.44
C ASP A 91 3.53 -7.37 -13.68
N GLU A 92 2.59 -7.04 -12.79
CA GLU A 92 2.70 -5.88 -11.89
C GLU A 92 3.93 -6.00 -10.98
N TYR A 93 4.23 -7.21 -10.53
CA TYR A 93 5.44 -7.49 -9.78
C TYR A 93 6.72 -7.25 -10.61
N GLN A 94 6.73 -7.60 -11.90
CA GLN A 94 7.86 -7.24 -12.77
C GLN A 94 8.03 -5.72 -12.90
N ILE A 95 6.93 -4.97 -12.99
CA ILE A 95 6.97 -3.51 -12.98
C ILE A 95 7.55 -3.01 -11.64
N LEU A 96 7.12 -3.58 -10.51
CA LEU A 96 7.65 -3.25 -9.18
C LEU A 96 9.16 -3.46 -9.11
N LEU A 97 9.67 -4.60 -9.56
CA LEU A 97 11.12 -4.89 -9.55
C LEU A 97 11.90 -3.86 -10.36
N ALA A 98 11.46 -3.58 -11.59
CA ALA A 98 12.10 -2.62 -12.47
C ALA A 98 12.09 -1.19 -11.89
N VAL A 99 10.94 -0.74 -11.39
CA VAL A 99 10.80 0.60 -10.80
C VAL A 99 11.60 0.75 -9.51
N THR A 100 11.62 -0.28 -8.66
CA THR A 100 12.41 -0.27 -7.41
C THR A 100 13.90 -0.16 -7.69
N ALA A 101 14.40 -0.84 -8.74
CA ALA A 101 15.79 -0.72 -9.17
C ALA A 101 16.13 0.73 -9.58
N LEU A 102 15.25 1.39 -10.35
CA LEU A 102 15.42 2.79 -10.77
C LEU A 102 15.30 3.78 -9.60
N ALA A 103 14.43 3.49 -8.62
CA ALA A 103 14.20 4.36 -7.47
C ALA A 103 15.32 4.29 -6.41
N ARG A 104 16.10 3.20 -6.37
CA ARG A 104 17.20 2.99 -5.41
C ARG A 104 18.24 4.13 -5.38
N PRO A 105 18.80 4.62 -6.52
CA PRO A 105 19.69 5.78 -6.50
C PRO A 105 19.00 7.06 -6.01
N VAL A 106 17.70 7.23 -6.29
CA VAL A 106 16.92 8.39 -5.79
C VAL A 106 16.78 8.32 -4.27
N ALA A 107 16.51 7.13 -3.71
CA ALA A 107 16.43 6.94 -2.26
C ALA A 107 17.75 7.32 -1.57
N ARG A 108 18.88 6.92 -2.15
CA ARG A 108 20.21 7.25 -1.62
C ARG A 108 20.54 8.74 -1.68
N LYS A 109 20.14 9.42 -2.76
CA LYS A 109 20.49 10.84 -3.00
C LYS A 109 19.50 11.81 -2.33
N SER A 110 18.23 11.44 -2.27
CA SER A 110 17.12 12.36 -2.00
C SER A 110 16.10 11.81 -1.00
N GLY A 111 16.35 10.62 -0.42
CA GLY A 111 15.52 10.03 0.62
C GLY A 111 14.31 9.24 0.10
N LEU A 112 13.68 8.49 1.00
CA LEU A 112 12.55 7.60 0.71
C LEU A 112 11.32 8.33 0.14
N PRO A 113 10.90 9.51 0.65
CA PRO A 113 9.76 10.22 0.07
C PRO A 113 9.97 10.59 -1.41
N ALA A 114 11.18 11.05 -1.76
CA ALA A 114 11.53 11.37 -3.14
C ALA A 114 11.55 10.12 -4.02
N ALA A 115 12.08 9.01 -3.51
CA ALA A 115 12.10 7.73 -4.21
C ALA A 115 10.69 7.19 -4.47
N ARG A 116 9.78 7.28 -3.50
CA ARG A 116 8.37 6.88 -3.66
C ARG A 116 7.65 7.75 -4.71
N ALA A 117 7.86 9.07 -4.67
CA ALA A 117 7.30 9.97 -5.68
C ALA A 117 7.87 9.71 -7.08
N PHE A 118 9.17 9.42 -7.18
CA PHE A 118 9.81 8.98 -8.42
C PHE A 118 9.22 7.67 -8.91
N ALA A 119 9.11 6.66 -8.04
CA ALA A 119 8.55 5.35 -8.36
C ALA A 119 7.12 5.47 -8.92
N ARG A 120 6.26 6.30 -8.33
CA ARG A 120 4.91 6.55 -8.84
C ARG A 120 4.92 7.12 -10.26
N ARG A 121 5.76 8.12 -10.55
CA ARG A 121 5.88 8.73 -11.88
C ARG A 121 6.39 7.73 -12.92
N GLU A 122 7.33 6.88 -12.54
CA GLU A 122 7.85 5.82 -13.40
C GLU A 122 6.84 4.68 -13.61
N ALA A 123 6.10 4.31 -12.58
CA ALA A 123 5.12 3.23 -12.64
C ALA A 123 3.94 3.59 -13.55
N LEU A 124 3.47 4.85 -13.52
CA LEU A 124 2.25 5.26 -14.23
C LEU A 124 2.23 4.91 -15.74
N PRO A 125 3.22 5.27 -16.58
CA PRO A 125 3.21 4.90 -17.99
C PRO A 125 3.33 3.37 -18.21
N ARG A 126 4.03 2.65 -17.32
CA ARG A 126 4.17 1.19 -17.41
C ARG A 126 2.85 0.49 -17.07
N CYS A 127 2.17 0.95 -16.02
CA CYS A 127 0.83 0.51 -15.65
C CYS A 127 -0.21 0.82 -16.73
N ALA A 128 -0.15 2.02 -17.34
CA ALA A 128 -1.05 2.37 -18.44
C ALA A 128 -0.90 1.41 -19.62
N ALA A 129 0.33 1.04 -19.98
CA ALA A 129 0.58 0.03 -21.00
C ALA A 129 0.05 -1.36 -20.59
N TYR A 130 0.35 -1.79 -19.36
CA TYR A 130 -0.12 -3.07 -18.81
C TYR A 130 -1.65 -3.20 -18.83
N VAL A 131 -2.37 -2.20 -18.30
CA VAL A 131 -3.84 -2.17 -18.27
C VAL A 131 -4.41 -2.16 -19.69
N SER A 132 -3.77 -1.46 -20.63
CA SER A 132 -4.22 -1.44 -22.03
C SER A 132 -4.06 -2.79 -22.72
N SER A 133 -3.04 -3.57 -22.33
CA SER A 133 -2.83 -4.94 -22.82
C SER A 133 -3.68 -6.00 -22.09
N HIS A 134 -4.22 -5.66 -20.92
CA HIS A 134 -5.04 -6.54 -20.08
C HIS A 134 -6.36 -5.85 -19.72
N PRO A 135 -7.21 -5.51 -20.73
CA PRO A 135 -8.49 -4.91 -20.44
C PRO A 135 -9.29 -5.85 -19.55
N ALA A 136 -9.90 -5.31 -18.49
CA ALA A 136 -10.83 -6.07 -17.68
C ALA A 136 -11.88 -6.70 -18.60
N SER A 137 -12.15 -7.99 -18.42
CA SER A 137 -13.28 -8.64 -19.10
C SER A 137 -14.52 -7.81 -18.83
N PRO A 138 -15.27 -7.38 -19.87
CA PRO A 138 -16.53 -6.69 -19.62
C PRO A 138 -17.40 -7.63 -18.80
N THR A 139 -17.71 -7.24 -17.57
CA THR A 139 -18.67 -7.97 -16.74
C THR A 139 -19.98 -7.96 -17.50
N ALA A 140 -20.37 -9.10 -18.07
CA ALA A 140 -21.65 -9.21 -18.76
C ALA A 140 -22.75 -8.79 -17.77
N PRO A 141 -23.67 -7.88 -18.16
CA PRO A 141 -24.79 -7.54 -17.30
C PRO A 141 -25.72 -8.76 -17.20
N GLY A 142 -25.64 -9.47 -16.06
CA GLY A 142 -26.57 -10.54 -15.70
C GLY A 142 -26.37 -11.84 -16.47
N GLY A 143 -25.68 -12.82 -15.87
CA GLY A 143 -25.52 -14.13 -16.49
C GLY A 143 -24.84 -15.17 -15.60
N GLY A 144 -25.53 -15.60 -14.55
CA GLY A 144 -25.53 -16.97 -14.03
C GLY A 144 -24.21 -17.57 -13.50
N TRP A 145 -24.16 -17.77 -12.18
CA TRP A 145 -23.58 -19.00 -11.62
C TRP A 145 -24.69 -20.06 -11.57
N PRO A 146 -24.48 -21.31 -12.05
CA PRO A 146 -25.42 -22.39 -11.78
C PRO A 146 -25.46 -22.68 -10.27
N GLN A 147 -26.66 -22.77 -9.71
CA GLN A 147 -26.93 -23.23 -8.34
C GLN A 147 -26.85 -24.75 -8.26
#